data_AF-A0A1Q2LGN5-F1
#
_entry.id   AF-A0A1Q2LGN5-F1
#
_cell.length_a   1.000
_cell.length_b   1.000
_cell.length_c   1.000
_cell.angle_alpha   90.00
_cell.angle_beta   90.00
_cell.angle_gamma   90.00
#
_symmetry.space_group_name_H-M   'P 1'
#
loop_
_entity.id
_entity.type
_entity.pdbx_description
1 polymer ?
#
loop_
_entity_poly.entity_id
_entity_poly.type
_entity_poly.pdbx_seq_one_letter_code
_entity_poly.pdbx_strand_id
1 'polypeptide(L)'
;MPEGMPRDDIKNLFQHFKGKIDERERKLYSKLIDDTKAHPDITLELEREGHARKGYIKAYQHKETHDLYYMYITQDNDRIDITGMPMTDLKDVIAQVRNCVKVVS
;
A
#
# COMPACT_ATOMS: atom_id res chain seq x y z
N MET A 1 8.55 8.46 2.03
CA MET A 1 9.06 7.54 1.00
C MET A 1 10.58 7.66 0.97
N PRO A 2 11.34 6.56 0.91
CA PRO A 2 12.79 6.62 0.89
C PRO A 2 13.32 7.08 -0.49
N GLU A 3 14.53 7.64 -0.49
CA GLU A 3 15.19 8.26 -1.66
C GLU A 3 15.42 7.25 -2.80
N GLY A 4 15.12 7.68 -4.03
CA GLY A 4 15.42 6.94 -5.27
C GLY A 4 14.27 6.12 -5.87
N MET A 5 13.03 6.30 -5.41
CA MET A 5 11.87 5.55 -5.91
C MET A 5 11.37 6.07 -7.28
N PRO A 6 11.21 5.23 -8.32
CA PRO A 6 10.60 5.64 -9.58
C PRO A 6 9.11 5.98 -9.42
N ARG A 7 8.63 6.93 -10.23
CA ARG A 7 7.30 7.57 -10.12
C ARG A 7 6.21 6.90 -10.95
N ASP A 8 6.56 5.99 -11.87
CA ASP A 8 5.64 5.48 -12.88
C ASP A 8 4.88 4.21 -12.40
N ASP A 9 3.54 4.33 -12.35
CA ASP A 9 2.52 3.29 -12.19
C ASP A 9 2.78 2.17 -11.16
N ILE A 10 2.48 2.51 -9.90
CA ILE A 10 2.51 1.60 -8.75
C ILE A 10 1.23 0.71 -8.68
N LYS A 11 0.64 0.36 -9.84
CA LYS A 11 -0.65 -0.35 -9.89
C LYS A 11 -0.56 -1.87 -9.84
N ASN A 12 0.63 -2.45 -9.73
CA ASN A 12 0.85 -3.87 -9.40
C ASN A 12 2.31 -4.11 -8.96
N LEU A 13 2.68 -3.62 -7.77
CA LEU A 13 4.03 -3.68 -7.22
C LEU A 13 4.61 -5.11 -7.25
N PHE A 14 3.79 -6.12 -6.95
CA PHE A 14 4.17 -7.54 -7.00
C PHE A 14 4.39 -8.13 -8.40
N GLN A 15 3.64 -7.72 -9.42
CA GLN A 15 3.95 -8.13 -10.80
C GLN A 15 5.20 -7.39 -11.31
N HIS A 16 5.42 -6.15 -10.87
CA HIS A 16 6.63 -5.39 -11.15
C HIS A 16 7.88 -6.07 -10.53
N PHE A 17 7.77 -6.66 -9.33
CA PHE A 17 8.88 -7.36 -8.65
C PHE A 17 9.37 -8.61 -9.38
N LYS A 18 8.51 -9.24 -10.19
CA LYS A 18 8.79 -10.56 -10.78
C LYS A 18 9.82 -10.54 -11.92
N GLY A 19 10.35 -9.37 -12.32
CA GLY A 19 11.36 -9.35 -13.39
C GLY A 19 12.20 -8.09 -13.64
N LYS A 20 12.00 -6.93 -12.98
CA LYS A 20 12.67 -5.68 -13.40
C LYS A 20 13.10 -4.70 -12.29
N ILE A 21 13.37 -5.16 -11.07
CA ILE A 21 13.69 -4.25 -9.96
C ILE A 21 15.05 -4.59 -9.34
N ASP A 22 15.89 -3.58 -9.16
CA ASP A 22 17.23 -3.71 -8.57
C ASP A 22 17.13 -4.14 -7.09
N GLU A 23 18.14 -4.84 -6.58
CA GLU A 23 18.13 -5.42 -5.22
C GLU A 23 17.86 -4.36 -4.14
N ARG A 24 18.40 -3.15 -4.38
CA ARG A 24 18.24 -1.99 -3.50
C ARG A 24 16.77 -1.56 -3.37
N GLU A 25 16.06 -1.45 -4.48
CA GLU A 25 14.66 -1.04 -4.51
C GLU A 25 13.77 -2.10 -3.84
N ARG A 26 14.04 -3.40 -4.06
CA ARG A 26 13.32 -4.48 -3.35
C ARG A 26 13.43 -4.36 -1.83
N LYS A 27 14.63 -4.07 -1.33
CA LYS A 27 14.86 -3.89 0.12
C LYS A 27 14.14 -2.67 0.67
N LEU A 28 14.08 -1.58 -0.10
CA LEU A 28 13.36 -0.36 0.25
C LEU A 28 11.86 -0.61 0.34
N TYR A 29 11.27 -1.26 -0.65
CA TYR A 29 9.85 -1.62 -0.64
C TYR A 29 9.50 -2.60 0.47
N SER A 30 10.32 -3.63 0.73
CA SER A 30 10.11 -4.56 1.84
C SER A 30 9.97 -3.81 3.17
N LYS A 31 10.85 -2.84 3.42
CA LYS A 31 10.80 -2.02 4.63
C LYS A 31 9.49 -1.25 4.77
N LEU A 32 8.98 -0.69 3.68
CA LEU A 32 7.69 0.00 3.70
C LEU A 32 6.55 -0.98 3.98
N ILE A 33 6.61 -2.17 3.38
CA ILE A 33 5.57 -3.21 3.53
C ILE A 33 5.49 -3.66 4.98
N ASP A 34 6.64 -3.93 5.58
CA ASP A 34 6.75 -4.32 6.97
C ASP A 34 6.26 -3.20 7.90
N ASP A 35 6.66 -1.95 7.62
CA ASP A 35 6.23 -0.77 8.39
C ASP A 35 4.71 -0.52 8.30
N THR A 36 4.11 -0.63 7.11
CA THR A 36 2.66 -0.46 6.93
C THR A 36 1.85 -1.55 7.62
N LYS A 37 2.37 -2.78 7.70
CA LYS A 37 1.70 -3.87 8.43
C LYS A 37 1.84 -3.73 9.95
N ALA A 38 3.01 -3.31 10.42
CA ALA A 38 3.28 -3.16 11.86
C ALA A 38 2.63 -1.90 12.44
N HIS A 39 2.62 -0.82 11.68
CA HIS A 39 2.20 0.51 12.11
C HIS A 39 1.27 1.18 11.08
N PRO A 40 0.13 0.57 10.72
CA PRO A 40 -0.84 1.19 9.82
C PRO A 40 -1.39 2.47 10.44
N ASP A 41 -1.66 3.47 9.60
CA ASP A 41 -2.40 4.65 10.05
C ASP A 41 -3.91 4.34 10.10
N ILE A 42 -4.38 3.42 9.25
CA ILE A 42 -5.76 2.94 9.21
C ILE A 42 -5.76 1.43 8.98
N THR A 43 -6.52 0.70 9.80
CA THR A 43 -6.83 -0.71 9.57
C THR A 43 -8.27 -0.86 9.09
N LEU A 44 -8.47 -1.65 8.04
CA LEU A 44 -9.77 -1.93 7.44
C LEU A 44 -10.13 -3.41 7.63
N GLU A 45 -11.35 -3.67 8.08
CA GLU A 45 -11.97 -4.99 7.96
C GLU A 45 -12.76 -5.02 6.65
N LEU A 46 -12.44 -5.99 5.81
CA LEU A 46 -13.00 -6.18 4.49
C LEU A 46 -13.66 -7.55 4.45
N GLU A 47 -14.70 -7.70 3.63
CA GLU A 47 -15.30 -8.99 3.34
C GLU A 47 -15.33 -9.18 1.83
N ARG A 48 -14.80 -10.30 1.36
CA ARG A 48 -14.89 -10.69 -0.05
C ARG A 48 -15.26 -12.15 -0.12
N GLU A 49 -16.36 -12.43 -0.83
CA GLU A 49 -16.86 -13.80 -1.04
C GLU A 49 -17.12 -14.55 0.30
N GLY A 50 -17.56 -13.84 1.34
CA GLY A 50 -17.85 -14.42 2.67
C GLY A 50 -16.61 -14.65 3.55
N HIS A 51 -15.42 -14.23 3.10
CA HIS A 51 -14.18 -14.33 3.87
C HIS A 51 -13.74 -12.97 4.41
N ALA A 52 -13.46 -12.93 5.71
CA ALA A 52 -12.90 -11.78 6.38
C ALA A 52 -11.46 -11.55 5.93
N ARG A 53 -11.16 -10.32 5.51
CA ARG A 53 -9.85 -9.85 5.06
C ARG A 53 -9.46 -8.60 5.82
N LYS A 54 -8.15 -8.36 5.91
CA LYS A 54 -7.61 -7.14 6.52
C LYS A 54 -6.95 -6.27 5.46
N GLY A 55 -7.27 -4.99 5.50
CA GLY A 55 -6.61 -3.93 4.76
C GLY A 55 -5.79 -3.06 5.71
N TYR A 56 -4.62 -2.63 5.28
CA TYR A 56 -3.73 -1.74 6.01
C TYR A 56 -3.40 -0.55 5.11
N ILE A 57 -3.66 0.66 5.58
CA ILE A 57 -3.31 1.89 4.87
C ILE A 57 -2.32 2.66 5.71
N LYS A 58 -1.23 3.10 5.08
CA LYS A 58 -0.27 4.02 5.67
C LYS A 58 0.12 5.11 4.68
N ALA A 59 0.15 6.34 5.14
CA ALA A 59 0.61 7.49 4.38
C ALA A 59 2.12 7.67 4.56
N TYR A 60 2.80 8.05 3.50
CA TYR A 60 4.20 8.39 3.49
C TYR A 60 4.40 9.71 2.74
N GLN A 61 5.20 10.59 3.32
CA GLN A 61 5.64 11.80 2.63
C GLN A 61 7.04 11.58 2.04
N HIS A 62 7.25 11.98 0.79
CA HIS A 62 8.58 12.01 0.19
C HIS A 62 9.39 13.17 0.80
N LYS A 63 10.64 12.92 1.21
CA LYS A 63 11.43 13.89 1.97
C LYS A 63 11.77 15.16 1.18
N GLU A 64 12.10 15.02 -0.11
CA GLU A 64 12.54 16.16 -0.93
C GLU A 64 11.37 16.92 -1.55
N THR A 65 10.53 16.22 -2.31
CA THR A 65 9.39 16.82 -3.01
C THR A 65 8.19 17.11 -2.13
N HIS A 66 8.15 16.59 -0.89
CA HIS A 66 7.03 16.70 0.04
C HIS A 66 5.72 16.07 -0.46
N ASP A 67 5.78 15.30 -1.54
CA ASP A 67 4.64 14.57 -2.10
C ASP A 67 4.13 13.51 -1.14
N LEU A 68 2.81 13.40 -1.03
CA LEU A 68 2.13 12.42 -0.20
C LEU A 68 1.76 11.18 -1.03
N TYR A 69 2.06 10.01 -0.46
CA TYR A 69 1.77 8.70 -1.04
C TYR A 69 1.05 7.86 -0.01
N TYR A 70 0.13 7.01 -0.46
CA TYR A 70 -0.50 6.01 0.37
C TYR A 70 -0.05 4.63 -0.06
N MET A 71 0.28 3.79 0.90
CA MET A 71 0.44 2.37 0.67
C MET A 71 -0.75 1.64 1.26
N TYR A 72 -1.45 0.93 0.40
CA TYR A 72 -2.54 0.05 0.74
C TYR A 72 -2.11 -1.40 0.56
N ILE A 73 -2.25 -2.19 1.62
CA ILE A 73 -1.95 -3.61 1.64
C ILE A 73 -3.21 -4.35 2.02
N THR A 74 -3.63 -5.31 1.21
CA THR A 74 -4.65 -6.29 1.62
C THR A 74 -4.02 -7.65 1.80
N GLN A 75 -4.46 -8.35 2.85
CA GLN A 75 -4.04 -9.70 3.12
C GLN A 75 -5.26 -10.63 3.16
N ASP A 76 -5.19 -11.68 2.34
CA ASP A 76 -6.15 -12.76 2.27
C ASP A 76 -5.41 -14.10 2.34
N ASN A 77 -5.38 -14.71 3.52
CA ASN A 77 -4.58 -15.92 3.80
C ASN A 77 -3.12 -15.74 3.32
N ASP A 78 -2.71 -16.46 2.26
CA ASP A 78 -1.36 -16.44 1.68
C ASP A 78 -1.16 -15.36 0.60
N ARG A 79 -2.22 -14.65 0.20
CA ARG A 79 -2.16 -13.64 -0.86
C ARG A 79 -2.08 -12.25 -0.26
N ILE A 80 -1.01 -11.53 -0.63
CA ILE A 80 -0.78 -10.13 -0.26
C ILE A 80 -0.85 -9.29 -1.53
N ASP A 81 -1.86 -8.43 -1.64
CA ASP A 81 -1.95 -7.43 -2.71
C ASP A 81 -1.47 -6.08 -2.16
N ILE A 82 -0.58 -5.41 -2.90
CA ILE A 82 0.06 -4.16 -2.49
C ILE A 82 -0.11 -3.12 -3.59
N THR A 83 -0.67 -1.98 -3.20
CA THR A 83 -0.87 -0.82 -4.06
C THR A 83 -0.26 0.40 -3.39
N GLY A 84 0.74 1.01 -4.01
CA GLY A 84 1.15 2.37 -3.68
C GLY A 84 0.41 3.33 -4.59
N MET A 85 -0.03 4.48 -4.09
CA MET A 85 -0.72 5.48 -4.92
C MET A 85 -0.27 6.89 -4.52
N PRO A 86 0.03 7.79 -5.47
CA PRO A 86 0.20 9.21 -5.15
C PRO A 86 -1.13 9.80 -4.65
N MET A 87 -1.07 10.76 -3.71
CA MET A 87 -2.25 11.36 -3.09
C MET A 87 -3.12 12.17 -4.07
N THR A 88 -2.63 12.50 -5.26
CA THR A 88 -3.47 13.02 -6.36
C THR A 88 -4.64 12.08 -6.68
N ASP A 89 -4.52 10.79 -6.35
CA ASP A 89 -5.57 9.77 -6.48
C ASP A 89 -6.33 9.51 -5.16
N LEU A 90 -6.51 10.54 -4.32
CA LEU A 90 -7.28 10.46 -3.06
C LEU A 90 -8.67 9.80 -3.23
N LYS A 91 -9.25 9.88 -4.43
CA LYS A 91 -10.50 9.20 -4.79
C LYS A 91 -10.45 7.69 -4.57
N ASP A 92 -9.31 7.04 -4.84
CA ASP A 92 -9.14 5.59 -4.69
C ASP A 92 -9.04 5.21 -3.20
N VAL A 93 -8.37 6.01 -2.38
CA VAL A 93 -8.34 5.83 -0.91
C VAL A 93 -9.73 6.01 -0.32
N ILE A 94 -10.45 7.06 -0.73
CA ILE A 94 -11.83 7.29 -0.30
C ILE A 94 -12.74 6.12 -0.72
N ALA A 95 -12.57 5.58 -1.93
CA ALA A 95 -13.34 4.43 -2.40
C ALA A 95 -13.05 3.17 -1.55
N GLN A 96 -11.80 2.93 -1.18
CA GLN A 96 -11.44 1.79 -0.31
C GLN A 96 -12.04 1.91 1.08
N VAL A 97 -12.00 3.10 1.68
CA VAL A 97 -12.62 3.36 2.98
C VAL A 97 -14.15 3.25 2.89
N ARG A 98 -14.77 3.77 1.83
CA ARG A 98 -16.23 3.67 1.63
C ARG A 98 -16.73 2.24 1.46
N ASN A 99 -15.93 1.38 0.83
CA ASN A 99 -16.30 0.00 0.53
C ASN A 99 -15.83 -0.99 1.62
N CYS A 100 -15.21 -0.52 2.70
CA CYS A 100 -14.86 -1.39 3.81
C CYS A 100 -16.08 -1.72 4.67
N VAL A 101 -16.04 -2.86 5.35
CA VAL A 101 -17.08 -3.25 6.31
C VAL A 101 -16.96 -2.39 7.56
N LYS A 102 -15.72 -2.14 8.00
CA LYS A 102 -15.43 -1.36 9.19
C LYS A 102 -14.04 -0.75 9.14
N VAL A 103 -13.94 0.49 9.61
CA VAL A 103 -12.69 1.16 9.92
C VAL A 103 -12.34 0.90 11.37
N VAL A 104 -11.12 0.42 11.63
CA VAL A 104 -10.58 0.20 12.97
C VAL A 104 -9.40 1.15 13.15
N SER A 105 -9.60 2.16 14.01
CA SER A 105 -8.62 3.19 14.37
C SER A 105 -7.95 2.88 15.69
#